data_AF-A0A7J5EIX7-F1
#
_entry.id   AF-A0A7J5EIX7-F1
#
_cell.length_a   1.000
_cell.length_b   1.000
_cell.length_c   1.000
_cell.angle_alpha   90.00
_cell.angle_beta   90.00
_cell.angle_gamma   90.00
#
_symmetry.space_group_name_H-M   'P 1'
#
loop_
_entity.id
_entity.type
_entity.pdbx_description
1 polymer ?
#
loop_
_entity_poly.entity_id
_entity_poly.type
_entity_poly.pdbx_seq_one_letter_code
_entity_poly.pdbx_strand_id
1 'polypeptide(L)'
;MLALLTILFGFAFGGAFGAFEEPLKRGLTERAEAVKDTRYGGDAAKMKAVVDKSWAYYKRAHLHGGAIGAVALGGILLVAALRRPARR
;
A
#
# COMPACT_ATOMS: atom_id res chain seq x y z
N MET A 1 17.03 2.96 -16.09
CA MET A 1 17.06 2.04 -14.92
C MET A 1 16.01 2.39 -13.87
N LEU A 2 15.89 3.66 -13.46
CA LEU A 2 14.90 4.08 -12.45
C LEU A 2 13.48 3.59 -12.73
N ALA A 3 12.98 3.72 -13.95
CA ALA A 3 11.64 3.27 -14.32
C ALA A 3 11.40 1.76 -14.11
N LEU A 4 12.38 0.91 -14.42
CA LEU A 4 12.29 -0.54 -14.19
C LEU A 4 12.29 -0.87 -12.70
N LEU A 5 13.12 -0.17 -11.91
CA LEU A 5 13.14 -0.32 -10.46
C LEU A 5 11.82 0.14 -9.83
N THR A 6 11.21 1.22 -10.34
CA THR A 6 9.91 1.71 -9.87
C THR A 6 8.78 0.72 -10.16
N ILE A 7 8.79 0.10 -11.34
CA ILE A 7 7.82 -0.94 -11.70
C ILE A 7 8.00 -2.16 -10.80
N LEU A 8 9.23 -2.67 -10.68
CA LEU A 8 9.55 -3.80 -9.82
C LEU A 8 9.15 -3.53 -8.37
N PHE A 9 9.47 -2.34 -7.85
CA PHE A 9 9.08 -1.91 -6.52
C PHE A 9 7.56 -1.93 -6.32
N GLY A 10 6.78 -1.36 -7.25
CA GLY A 10 5.32 -1.32 -7.15
C GLY A 10 4.69 -2.72 -7.09
N PHE A 11 5.15 -3.64 -7.95
CA PHE A 11 4.68 -5.03 -7.94
C PHE A 11 5.14 -5.81 -6.70
N ALA A 12 6.41 -5.70 -6.33
CA ALA A 12 6.96 -6.39 -5.16
C ALA A 12 6.29 -5.92 -3.86
N PHE A 13 6.10 -4.62 -3.70
CA PHE A 13 5.39 -4.04 -2.56
C PHE A 13 3.92 -4.49 -2.53
N GLY A 14 3.26 -4.52 -3.70
CA GLY A 14 1.89 -5.02 -3.82
C GLY A 14 1.76 -6.49 -3.40
N GLY A 15 2.62 -7.35 -3.94
CA GLY A 15 2.65 -8.77 -3.62
C GLY A 15 2.99 -9.04 -2.15
N ALA A 16 3.98 -8.34 -1.59
CA ALA A 16 4.33 -8.46 -0.19
C ALA A 16 3.17 -8.05 0.72
N PHE A 17 2.52 -6.91 0.46
CA PHE A 17 1.38 -6.47 1.26
C PHE A 17 0.23 -7.49 1.26
N GLY A 18 -0.08 -8.09 0.10
CA GLY A 18 -1.08 -9.14 0.01
C GLY A 18 -0.69 -10.40 0.77
N ALA A 19 0.57 -10.84 0.66
CA ALA A 19 1.07 -12.03 1.37
C ALA A 19 1.08 -11.85 2.90
N PHE A 20 1.23 -10.62 3.40
CA PHE A 20 1.31 -10.30 4.82
C PHE A 20 0.04 -9.60 5.37
N GLU A 21 -1.08 -9.59 4.64
CA GLU A 21 -2.32 -8.90 5.04
C GLU A 21 -2.81 -9.36 6.43
N GLU A 22 -2.91 -10.66 6.65
CA GLU A 22 -3.38 -11.22 7.92
C GLU A 22 -2.44 -10.92 9.10
N PRO A 23 -1.11 -11.17 9.02
CA PRO A 23 -0.16 -10.74 10.03
C PRO A 23 -0.21 -9.24 10.34
N LEU A 24 -0.41 -8.38 9.33
CA LEU A 24 -0.52 -6.93 9.52
C LEU A 24 -1.78 -6.53 10.30
N LYS A 25 -2.93 -7.11 9.94
CA LYS A 25 -4.19 -6.90 10.69
C LYS A 25 -4.06 -7.38 12.12
N ARG A 26 -3.55 -8.60 12.31
CA ARG A 26 -3.35 -9.18 13.64
C ARG A 26 -2.45 -8.29 14.50
N GLY A 27 -1.33 -7.81 13.95
CA GLY A 27 -0.42 -6.92 14.66
C GLY A 27 -1.04 -5.57 15.05
N LEU A 28 -1.99 -5.03 14.27
CA LEU A 28 -2.74 -3.83 14.68
C LEU A 28 -3.65 -4.12 15.89
N THR A 29 -4.35 -5.25 15.86
CA THR A 29 -5.24 -5.67 16.95
C THR A 29 -4.46 -5.95 18.23
N GLU A 30 -3.41 -6.78 18.17
CA GLU A 30 -2.57 -7.13 19.33
C GLU A 30 -2.00 -5.88 20.02
N ARG A 31 -1.51 -4.92 19.23
CA ARG A 31 -0.97 -3.66 19.77
C ARG A 31 -2.05 -2.77 20.39
N ALA A 32 -3.26 -2.79 19.86
CA ALA A 32 -4.38 -2.04 20.41
C ALA A 32 -4.90 -2.67 21.71
N GLU A 33 -4.98 -4.00 21.75
CA GLU A 33 -5.36 -4.77 22.94
C GLU A 33 -4.38 -4.57 24.09
N ALA A 34 -3.07 -4.59 23.81
CA ALA A 34 -2.02 -4.36 24.81
C ALA A 34 -2.13 -3.00 25.55
N VAL A 35 -2.82 -2.02 24.95
CA VAL A 35 -3.01 -0.69 25.52
C VAL A 35 -4.48 -0.36 25.79
N LYS A 36 -5.37 -1.37 25.79
CA LYS A 36 -6.82 -1.19 25.90
C LYS A 36 -7.22 -0.37 27.11
N ASP A 37 -6.73 -0.74 28.28
CA ASP A 37 -7.15 -0.09 29.53
C ASP A 37 -6.47 1.28 29.73
N THR A 38 -5.23 1.44 29.27
CA THR A 38 -4.44 2.66 29.48
C THR A 38 -4.69 3.76 28.46
N ARG A 39 -5.04 3.41 27.21
CA ARG A 39 -5.26 4.39 26.12
C ARG A 39 -6.71 4.51 25.70
N TYR A 40 -7.49 3.44 25.84
CA TYR A 40 -8.90 3.44 25.47
C TYR A 40 -9.84 3.36 26.69
N GLY A 41 -9.32 3.25 27.92
CA GLY A 41 -10.14 3.19 29.13
C GLY A 41 -11.06 1.97 29.17
N GLY A 42 -10.64 0.85 28.58
CA GLY A 42 -11.47 -0.35 28.45
C GLY A 42 -12.51 -0.28 27.32
N ASP A 43 -12.66 0.87 26.65
CA ASP A 43 -13.66 1.09 25.60
C ASP A 43 -13.29 0.37 24.30
N ALA A 44 -13.92 -0.79 24.10
CA ALA A 44 -13.70 -1.62 22.91
C ALA A 44 -14.14 -0.93 21.61
N ALA A 45 -15.15 -0.04 21.65
CA ALA A 45 -15.63 0.65 20.46
C ALA A 45 -14.62 1.70 19.97
N LYS A 46 -14.05 2.48 20.90
CA LYS A 46 -12.96 3.43 20.59
C LYS A 46 -11.72 2.71 20.05
N MET A 47 -11.33 1.61 20.71
CA MET A 47 -10.20 0.79 20.24
C MET A 47 -10.43 0.29 18.82
N LYS A 48 -11.61 -0.29 18.54
CA LYS A 48 -11.96 -0.80 17.21
C LYS A 48 -11.93 0.30 16.15
N ALA A 49 -12.48 1.48 16.45
CA ALA A 49 -12.47 2.61 15.52
C ALA A 49 -11.04 3.02 15.12
N VAL A 50 -10.09 3.01 16.06
CA VAL A 50 -8.68 3.31 15.78
C VAL A 50 -8.02 2.21 14.97
N VAL A 51 -8.28 0.94 15.27
CA VAL A 51 -7.76 -0.21 14.50
C VAL A 51 -8.28 -0.16 13.06
N ASP A 52 -9.58 0.02 12.86
CA ASP A 52 -10.21 0.13 11.55
C ASP A 52 -9.62 1.31 10.74
N LYS A 53 -9.41 2.45 11.40
CA LYS A 53 -8.80 3.63 10.78
C LYS A 53 -7.34 3.37 10.38
N SER A 54 -6.58 2.71 11.24
CA SER A 54 -5.19 2.33 10.98
C SER A 54 -5.09 1.39 9.78
N TRP A 55 -6.01 0.42 9.70
CA TRP A 55 -6.12 -0.47 8.54
C TRP A 55 -6.46 0.28 7.25
N ALA A 56 -7.36 1.28 7.31
CA ALA A 56 -7.64 2.13 6.16
C ALA A 56 -6.40 2.89 5.67
N TYR A 57 -5.51 3.33 6.58
CA TYR A 57 -4.23 3.95 6.20
C TYR A 57 -3.26 2.95 5.57
N TYR A 58 -3.17 1.72 6.09
CA TYR A 58 -2.35 0.66 5.47
C TYR A 58 -2.80 0.36 4.04
N LYS A 59 -4.10 0.18 3.82
CA LYS A 59 -4.65 -0.01 2.46
C LYS A 59 -4.34 1.16 1.54
N ARG A 60 -4.41 2.39 2.05
CA ARG A 60 -4.05 3.58 1.26
C ARG A 60 -2.59 3.58 0.86
N ALA A 61 -1.68 3.25 1.77
CA ALA A 61 -0.25 3.16 1.50
C ALA A 61 0.03 2.06 0.46
N HIS A 62 -0.58 0.88 0.61
CA HIS A 62 -0.54 -0.20 -0.37
C HIS A 62 -0.96 0.27 -1.78
N LEU A 63 -2.14 0.87 -1.89
CA LEU A 63 -2.68 1.36 -3.17
C LEU A 63 -1.77 2.41 -3.81
N HIS A 64 -1.24 3.36 -3.03
CA HIS A 64 -0.31 4.36 -3.56
C HIS A 64 1.00 3.72 -4.04
N GLY A 65 1.58 2.81 -3.25
CA GLY A 65 2.81 2.10 -3.62
C GLY A 65 2.65 1.26 -4.89
N GLY A 66 1.54 0.53 -5.02
CA GLY A 66 1.22 -0.24 -6.22
C GLY A 66 0.93 0.65 -7.44
N ALA A 67 0.18 1.74 -7.25
CA ALA A 67 -0.17 2.67 -8.32
C ALA A 67 1.06 3.35 -8.95
N ILE A 68 2.12 3.62 -8.17
CA ILE A 68 3.36 4.21 -8.68
C ILE A 68 3.98 3.32 -9.78
N GLY A 69 4.03 2.00 -9.57
CA GLY A 69 4.55 1.07 -10.58
C GLY A 69 3.66 1.00 -11.83
N ALA A 70 2.34 0.95 -11.63
CA ALA A 70 1.36 0.96 -12.73
C ALA A 70 1.44 2.24 -13.58
N VAL A 71 1.52 3.41 -12.94
CA VAL A 71 1.64 4.71 -13.63
C VAL A 71 2.98 4.81 -14.37
N ALA A 72 4.07 4.34 -13.78
CA ALA A 72 5.37 4.29 -14.45
C ALA A 72 5.32 3.44 -15.72
N LEU A 73 4.74 2.23 -15.65
CA LEU A 73 4.56 1.37 -16.82
C LEU A 73 3.66 2.01 -17.88
N GLY A 74 2.51 2.57 -17.46
CA GLY A 74 1.57 3.25 -18.35
C GLY A 74 2.22 4.44 -19.07
N GLY A 75 3.02 5.24 -18.38
CA GLY A 75 3.75 6.36 -18.97
C GLY A 75 4.79 5.93 -20.02
N ILE A 76 5.51 4.83 -19.77
CA ILE A 76 6.46 4.26 -20.75
C ILE A 76 5.71 3.83 -22.02
N LEU A 77 4.61 3.09 -21.86
CA LEU A 77 3.81 2.62 -22.99
C LEU A 77 3.19 3.78 -23.77
N LEU A 78 2.73 4.82 -23.09
CA LEU A 78 2.19 6.02 -23.71
C LEU A 78 3.25 6.74 -24.55
N VAL A 79 4.45 6.96 -24.00
CA VAL A 79 5.56 7.58 -24.73
C VAL A 79 5.99 6.71 -25.91
N ALA A 80 6.04 5.39 -25.75
CA ALA A 80 6.34 4.46 -26.83
C ALA A 80 5.31 4.54 -27.97
N ALA A 81 4.01 4.66 -27.64
CA ALA A 81 2.94 4.80 -28.61
C ALA A 81 2.95 6.16 -29.33
N LEU A 82 3.37 7.24 -28.64
CA LEU A 82 3.45 8.59 -29.20
C LEU A 82 4.71 8.83 -30.04
N ARG A 83 5.70 7.93 -30.03
CA ARG A 83 6.88 8.03 -30.90
C ARG A 83 6.45 7.91 -32.37
N ARG A 84 6.37 9.04 -33.08
CA ARG A 84 6.33 9.06 -34.55
C ARG A 84 7.56 8.32 -35.09
N PRO A 85 7.43 7.45 -36.10
CA PRO A 85 8.59 6.88 -36.76
C PRO A 85 9.44 8.02 -37.32
N ALA A 86 10.74 8.00 -37.06
CA ALA A 86 11.68 8.93 -37.65
C ALA A 86 11.51 8.84 -39.18
N ARG A 87 11.13 9.94 -39.83
CA ARG A 87 11.17 10.04 -41.29
C ARG A 87 12.62 9.83 -41.69
N ARG A 88 12.93 8.64 -42.21
CA ARG A 88 14.12 8.39 -43.03
C ARG A 88 13.98 9.12 -44.35
#